data_AF-A0AAD9R5J9-F1
#
_entry.id   AF-A0AAD9R5J9-F1
#
_cell.length_a   1.000
_cell.length_b   1.000
_cell.length_c   1.000
_cell.angle_alpha   90.00
_cell.angle_beta   90.00
_cell.angle_gamma   90.00
#
_symmetry.space_group_name_H-M   'P 1'
#
loop_
_entity.id
_entity.type
_entity.pdbx_description
1 polymer ?
#
loop_
_entity_poly.entity_id
_entity_poly.type
_entity_poly.pdbx_seq_one_letter_code
_entity_poly.pdbx_strand_id
1 'polypeptide(L)'
;MADRIRERAPSLPANEEDDRKMKRFNQRNVMAAIVGGDFPVHGLLPKRETGADRFLSKYPEHDGRGIVIAIFDTGVDPGAVDASGSGDVDTSTVCEPTEGCLTGLTGRKLKIPDDWDNPSGKFFIGVKTAYSLFPTKLKERRTKERREKLWDPLHRVCSAETTRRFEQWDTEHPNPSEQEKLIKEDLQAQVEMLANLDKNYCDTGPVFDCVVFHDGHTWRACVDTSECGDLASCTLLSSYRETGQYATFGEEDLYNYSINVYEEGKILSIVANGGIAPGAQILSVKIGDTRLQTMETGTAMIRGLIAVHQYKCDLINMSYGEASHWPNSGRILELMNELVNKHKVIFVSSAGVGAYVSPDMMAAEYSMLEKLPGNQYTWSSRGPTTDGSLGVNISAPGGAIAAVPNWTLRGTQLMNGTSMSSPNACGGIALLLSALKANDIPYSPHSIRRALENTALLLEGNTRGIYLRESHQLCKPTNAAVSVTTYYEDDVAKNERINLNLRLSLISSESWVTVPDHLVLMNTVRSFNVKVDPCGLPHGVHFAEDNEYSTIHL
;
A
#
# COMPACT_ATOMS: atom_id res chain seq x y z
N MET A 1 -45.81 25.81 -36.96
CA MET A 1 -44.82 24.92 -37.59
C MET A 1 -44.66 23.73 -36.65
N ALA A 2 -45.35 22.62 -36.98
CA ALA A 2 -45.29 21.25 -36.42
C ALA A 2 -45.36 21.12 -34.87
N ASP A 3 -46.42 20.65 -34.20
CA ASP A 3 -47.28 19.47 -34.41
C ASP A 3 -46.54 18.17 -34.83
N ARG A 4 -46.73 17.12 -34.03
CA ARG A 4 -46.16 15.73 -34.07
C ARG A 4 -44.81 15.63 -33.34
N ILE A 5 -44.52 14.73 -32.39
CA ILE A 5 -44.90 13.32 -32.16
C ILE A 5 -44.76 13.05 -30.64
N ARG A 6 -45.81 12.58 -29.96
CA ARG A 6 -45.72 11.84 -28.69
C ARG A 6 -46.45 10.51 -28.90
N GLU A 7 -45.76 9.52 -29.45
CA GLU A 7 -46.26 8.15 -29.50
C GLU A 7 -45.89 7.41 -28.22
N ARG A 8 -46.90 6.80 -27.60
CA ARG A 8 -46.80 5.88 -26.47
C ARG A 8 -46.06 4.62 -26.91
N ALA A 9 -44.99 4.25 -26.21
CA ALA A 9 -44.46 2.90 -26.26
C ALA A 9 -45.44 1.93 -25.54
N PRO A 10 -45.73 0.74 -26.08
CA PRO A 10 -46.57 -0.25 -25.43
C PRO A 10 -45.82 -0.96 -24.30
N SER A 11 -46.50 -1.18 -23.17
CA SER A 11 -45.98 -1.94 -22.03
C SER A 11 -45.88 -3.43 -22.38
N LEU A 12 -44.66 -3.96 -22.40
CA LEU A 12 -44.39 -5.41 -22.47
C LEU A 12 -44.43 -6.03 -21.06
N PRO A 13 -44.98 -7.24 -20.88
CA PRO A 13 -45.02 -7.90 -19.59
C PRO A 13 -43.63 -8.39 -19.18
N ALA A 14 -43.26 -8.17 -17.92
CA ALA A 14 -42.02 -8.65 -17.34
C ALA A 14 -42.09 -10.18 -17.16
N ASN A 15 -41.40 -10.92 -18.03
CA ASN A 15 -41.18 -12.35 -17.86
C ASN A 15 -39.85 -12.58 -17.10
N GLU A 16 -39.94 -13.08 -15.87
CA GLU A 16 -38.80 -13.40 -14.98
C GLU A 16 -37.86 -14.51 -15.50
N GLU A 17 -38.20 -15.15 -16.62
CA GLU A 17 -37.43 -16.25 -17.21
C GLU A 17 -36.28 -15.78 -18.13
N ASP A 18 -36.40 -14.61 -18.76
CA ASP A 18 -35.35 -14.08 -19.65
C ASP A 18 -34.18 -13.44 -18.86
N ASP A 19 -34.45 -12.92 -17.67
CA ASP A 19 -33.42 -12.33 -16.80
C ASP A 19 -32.46 -13.39 -16.21
N ARG A 20 -32.96 -14.64 -16.07
CA ARG A 20 -32.14 -15.81 -15.71
C ARG A 20 -31.30 -16.32 -16.88
N LYS A 21 -31.74 -16.16 -18.12
CA LYS A 21 -30.96 -16.49 -19.32
C LYS A 21 -29.89 -15.44 -19.61
N MET A 22 -30.14 -14.15 -19.39
CA MET A 22 -29.15 -13.09 -19.50
C MET A 22 -28.02 -13.22 -18.46
N LYS A 23 -28.33 -13.61 -17.22
CA LYS A 23 -27.30 -13.90 -16.19
C LYS A 23 -26.49 -15.17 -16.45
N ARG A 24 -27.02 -16.14 -17.19
CA ARG A 24 -26.28 -17.33 -17.64
C ARG A 24 -25.43 -17.10 -18.90
N PHE A 25 -25.65 -16.00 -19.61
CA PHE A 25 -24.94 -15.69 -20.86
C PHE A 25 -23.51 -15.17 -20.64
N ASN A 26 -23.09 -14.92 -19.39
CA ASN A 26 -21.82 -14.21 -19.11
C ASN A 26 -20.71 -15.04 -18.42
N GLN A 27 -20.90 -16.32 -18.13
CA GLN A 27 -19.85 -17.17 -17.55
C GLN A 27 -19.30 -18.26 -18.49
N ARG A 28 -20.15 -18.82 -19.37
CA ARG A 28 -19.71 -19.87 -20.31
C ARG A 28 -18.86 -19.33 -21.46
N ASN A 29 -19.15 -18.11 -21.95
CA ASN A 29 -18.36 -17.50 -23.03
C ASN A 29 -17.00 -16.97 -22.56
N VAL A 30 -16.88 -16.54 -21.30
CA VAL A 30 -15.59 -16.15 -20.71
C VAL A 30 -14.67 -17.37 -20.58
N MET A 31 -15.19 -18.50 -20.10
CA MET A 31 -14.43 -19.76 -20.06
C MET A 31 -14.09 -20.31 -21.45
N ALA A 32 -14.96 -20.15 -22.44
CA ALA A 32 -14.66 -20.55 -23.82
C ALA A 32 -13.57 -19.67 -24.47
N ALA A 33 -13.54 -18.36 -24.19
CA ALA A 33 -12.49 -17.45 -24.64
C ALA A 33 -11.13 -17.72 -23.96
N ILE A 34 -11.14 -18.14 -22.68
CA ILE A 34 -9.95 -18.57 -21.93
C ILE A 34 -9.35 -19.87 -22.51
N VAL A 35 -10.19 -20.78 -23.03
CA VAL A 35 -9.74 -22.05 -23.65
C VAL A 35 -9.31 -21.85 -25.11
N GLY A 36 -9.77 -20.78 -25.78
CA GLY A 36 -9.48 -20.48 -27.19
C GLY A 36 -8.22 -19.66 -27.48
N GLY A 37 -7.57 -19.08 -26.45
CA GLY A 37 -6.33 -18.31 -26.61
C GLY A 37 -6.50 -16.85 -27.06
N ASP A 38 -7.74 -16.36 -27.25
CA ASP A 38 -8.01 -15.02 -27.80
C ASP A 38 -8.02 -13.88 -26.77
N PHE A 39 -8.16 -14.18 -25.46
CA PHE A 39 -8.14 -13.15 -24.41
C PHE A 39 -6.72 -12.97 -23.82
N PRO A 40 -6.17 -11.74 -23.71
CA PRO A 40 -4.83 -11.49 -23.19
C PRO A 40 -4.77 -11.61 -21.66
N VAL A 41 -4.92 -12.83 -21.12
CA VAL A 41 -4.88 -13.12 -19.67
C VAL A 41 -3.60 -12.59 -19.00
N HIS A 42 -2.49 -12.54 -19.75
CA HIS A 42 -1.20 -12.01 -19.28
C HIS A 42 -1.24 -10.51 -18.96
N GLY A 43 -2.18 -9.76 -19.54
CA GLY A 43 -2.38 -8.34 -19.24
C GLY A 43 -3.05 -8.08 -17.88
N LEU A 44 -3.59 -9.10 -17.20
CA LEU A 44 -4.27 -8.94 -15.90
C LEU A 44 -3.28 -8.85 -14.72
N LEU A 45 -2.13 -9.51 -14.82
CA LEU A 45 -1.01 -9.38 -13.88
C LEU A 45 0.29 -9.43 -14.70
N PRO A 46 0.72 -8.30 -15.26
CA PRO A 46 1.78 -8.23 -16.26
C PRO A 46 3.15 -8.65 -15.71
N LYS A 47 3.63 -9.81 -16.19
CA LYS A 47 4.95 -10.41 -15.88
C LYS A 47 5.86 -10.54 -17.09
N ARG A 48 5.31 -10.36 -18.30
CA ARG A 48 6.04 -10.49 -19.57
C ARG A 48 6.90 -9.26 -19.84
N GLU A 49 6.34 -8.10 -19.56
CA GLU A 49 6.95 -6.79 -19.74
C GLU A 49 8.23 -6.64 -18.90
N THR A 50 8.26 -7.24 -17.71
CA THR A 50 9.46 -7.30 -16.86
C THR A 50 10.35 -8.50 -17.13
N GLY A 51 9.93 -9.42 -18.01
CA GLY A 51 10.64 -10.66 -18.32
C GLY A 51 10.68 -11.68 -17.17
N ALA A 52 9.89 -11.48 -16.12
CA ALA A 52 9.86 -12.34 -14.94
C ALA A 52 9.41 -13.77 -15.28
N ASP A 53 8.47 -13.92 -16.21
CA ASP A 53 7.99 -15.23 -16.68
C ASP A 53 9.09 -16.04 -17.38
N ARG A 54 9.84 -15.41 -18.29
CA ARG A 54 10.96 -16.01 -19.02
C ARG A 54 12.11 -16.33 -18.07
N PHE A 55 12.36 -15.46 -17.09
CA PHE A 55 13.40 -15.66 -16.09
C PHE A 55 13.09 -16.88 -15.21
N LEU A 56 11.90 -16.95 -14.62
CA LEU A 56 11.47 -18.07 -13.77
C LEU A 56 11.36 -19.38 -14.53
N SER A 57 10.96 -19.33 -15.81
CA SER A 57 10.94 -20.54 -16.66
C SER A 57 12.34 -21.11 -16.87
N LYS A 58 13.36 -20.24 -16.93
CA LYS A 58 14.76 -20.65 -17.12
C LYS A 58 15.46 -20.97 -15.78
N TYR A 59 15.11 -20.26 -14.72
CA TYR A 59 15.70 -20.39 -13.38
C TYR A 59 14.60 -20.53 -12.31
N PRO A 60 13.96 -21.71 -12.19
CA PRO A 60 12.84 -21.91 -11.28
C PRO A 60 13.20 -21.72 -9.79
N GLU A 61 14.45 -22.00 -9.42
CA GLU A 61 14.95 -21.87 -8.04
C GLU A 61 15.34 -20.43 -7.66
N HIS A 62 15.19 -19.47 -8.58
CA HIS A 62 15.46 -18.05 -8.36
C HIS A 62 14.15 -17.27 -8.28
N ASP A 63 13.26 -17.74 -7.40
CA ASP A 63 11.88 -17.31 -7.19
C ASP A 63 11.71 -16.19 -6.14
N GLY A 64 12.82 -15.59 -5.70
CA GLY A 64 12.84 -14.62 -4.61
C GLY A 64 13.20 -15.21 -3.25
N ARG A 65 13.42 -16.53 -3.13
CA ARG A 65 13.88 -17.15 -1.88
C ARG A 65 15.17 -16.52 -1.34
N GLY A 66 15.25 -16.41 -0.02
CA GLY A 66 16.38 -15.78 0.67
C GLY A 66 16.44 -14.26 0.52
N ILE A 67 15.38 -13.65 -0.05
CA ILE A 67 15.20 -12.20 -0.12
C ILE A 67 14.10 -11.79 0.85
N VAL A 68 14.39 -10.79 1.68
CA VAL A 68 13.41 -10.16 2.57
C VAL A 68 13.07 -8.77 2.02
N ILE A 69 11.80 -8.56 1.68
CA ILE A 69 11.29 -7.31 1.10
C ILE A 69 10.44 -6.58 2.15
N ALA A 70 10.80 -5.34 2.47
CA ALA A 70 9.97 -4.49 3.30
C ALA A 70 8.98 -3.68 2.46
N ILE A 71 7.70 -3.76 2.79
CA ILE A 71 6.62 -3.10 2.04
C ILE A 71 6.08 -1.92 2.85
N PHE A 72 6.48 -0.71 2.48
CA PHE A 72 6.04 0.54 3.10
C PHE A 72 4.74 0.97 2.44
N ASP A 73 3.62 0.71 3.12
CA ASP A 73 2.27 0.89 2.60
C ASP A 73 1.27 1.15 3.76
N THR A 74 -0.02 1.12 3.46
CA THR A 74 -1.16 1.06 4.38
C THR A 74 -1.23 -0.24 5.22
N GLY A 75 -0.45 -1.26 4.85
CA GLY A 75 -0.42 -2.58 5.48
C GLY A 75 -0.63 -3.69 4.44
N VAL A 76 0.41 -4.51 4.24
CA VAL A 76 0.45 -5.61 3.28
C VAL A 76 1.10 -6.89 3.89
N ASP A 77 0.40 -7.66 4.74
CA ASP A 77 0.46 -9.14 4.95
C ASP A 77 0.12 -9.42 6.42
N PRO A 78 -0.60 -10.48 6.81
CA PRO A 78 -0.50 -10.98 8.17
C PRO A 78 0.98 -11.14 8.64
N GLY A 79 2.01 -11.12 7.81
CA GLY A 79 3.41 -10.99 8.26
C GLY A 79 3.94 -9.61 8.64
N ALA A 80 3.10 -8.59 8.62
CA ALA A 80 3.51 -7.21 8.78
C ALA A 80 3.96 -6.85 10.23
N VAL A 81 4.86 -5.85 10.33
CA VAL A 81 5.18 -5.07 11.52
C VAL A 81 4.46 -3.72 11.41
N ASP A 82 3.56 -3.41 12.32
CA ASP A 82 2.93 -2.08 12.34
C ASP A 82 3.91 -1.02 12.88
N ALA A 83 4.58 -0.30 11.98
CA ALA A 83 5.49 0.79 12.36
C ALA A 83 4.76 2.09 12.73
N SER A 84 3.47 2.21 12.41
CA SER A 84 2.65 3.38 12.78
C SER A 84 2.29 3.38 14.27
N GLY A 85 2.28 2.20 14.91
CA GLY A 85 1.81 1.97 16.27
C GLY A 85 0.28 2.03 16.40
N SER A 86 -0.44 2.07 15.29
CA SER A 86 -1.91 2.11 15.29
C SER A 86 -2.54 0.82 15.82
N GLY A 87 -1.87 -0.31 15.66
CA GLY A 87 -2.22 -1.64 16.13
C GLY A 87 -1.70 -1.94 17.54
N ASP A 88 -0.95 -1.01 18.15
CA ASP A 88 -0.40 -1.21 19.48
C ASP A 88 -1.51 -1.19 20.53
N VAL A 89 -1.45 -2.16 21.43
CA VAL A 89 -2.32 -2.33 22.58
C VAL A 89 -1.43 -2.29 23.80
N ASP A 90 -1.68 -1.30 24.66
CA ASP A 90 -1.07 -1.25 25.98
C ASP A 90 -1.62 -2.43 26.79
N THR A 91 -0.72 -3.35 27.10
CA THR A 91 -0.98 -4.58 27.86
C THR A 91 -0.20 -4.58 29.17
N SER A 92 0.29 -3.42 29.61
CA SER A 92 1.08 -3.26 30.83
C SER A 92 0.32 -3.61 32.13
N THR A 93 -1.00 -3.71 32.07
CA THR A 93 -1.82 -4.13 33.21
C THR A 93 -1.75 -5.65 33.38
N VAL A 94 -1.29 -6.12 34.54
CA VAL A 94 -1.14 -7.54 34.84
C VAL A 94 -2.21 -8.00 35.81
N CYS A 95 -2.83 -9.14 35.55
CA CYS A 95 -3.82 -9.76 36.43
C CYS A 95 -3.63 -11.28 36.53
N GLU A 96 -4.18 -11.85 37.59
CA GLU A 96 -4.19 -13.29 37.86
C GLU A 96 -5.65 -13.76 37.85
N PRO A 97 -5.95 -14.95 37.31
CA PRO A 97 -7.30 -15.43 37.18
C PRO A 97 -7.90 -15.83 38.53
N THR A 98 -9.19 -15.50 38.72
CA THR A 98 -9.99 -15.96 39.85
C THR A 98 -11.03 -16.93 39.33
N GLU A 99 -11.05 -18.17 39.85
CA GLU A 99 -11.99 -19.22 39.39
C GLU A 99 -11.92 -19.48 37.86
N GLY A 100 -10.71 -19.42 37.26
CA GLY A 100 -10.51 -19.65 35.82
C GLY A 100 -10.97 -18.50 34.91
N CYS A 101 -11.35 -17.35 35.48
CA CYS A 101 -11.77 -16.17 34.74
C CYS A 101 -10.88 -14.96 35.03
N LEU A 102 -10.65 -14.12 34.01
CA LEU A 102 -10.06 -12.79 34.12
C LEU A 102 -11.15 -11.73 34.02
N THR A 103 -10.92 -10.56 34.62
CA THR A 103 -11.75 -9.37 34.34
C THR A 103 -10.99 -8.50 33.37
N GLY A 104 -11.49 -8.37 32.14
CA GLY A 104 -10.91 -7.53 31.10
C GLY A 104 -11.01 -6.04 31.44
N LEU A 105 -10.27 -5.18 30.73
CA LEU A 105 -10.33 -3.73 30.94
C LEU A 105 -11.67 -3.13 30.56
N THR A 106 -12.46 -3.82 29.74
CA THR A 106 -13.86 -3.47 29.46
C THR A 106 -14.81 -3.80 30.61
N GLY A 107 -14.36 -4.53 31.63
CA GLY A 107 -15.17 -5.07 32.71
C GLY A 107 -15.82 -6.43 32.40
N ARG A 108 -15.64 -6.98 31.20
CA ARG A 108 -16.13 -8.32 30.84
C ARG A 108 -15.37 -9.41 31.59
N LYS A 109 -16.08 -10.50 31.93
CA LYS A 109 -15.45 -11.72 32.44
C LYS A 109 -14.95 -12.54 31.25
N LEU A 110 -13.64 -12.71 31.17
CA LEU A 110 -12.97 -13.49 30.13
C LEU A 110 -12.69 -14.88 30.68
N LYS A 111 -13.30 -15.90 30.08
CA LYS A 111 -13.09 -17.30 30.50
C LYS A 111 -11.80 -17.82 29.86
N ILE A 112 -10.82 -18.24 30.66
CA ILE A 112 -9.59 -18.83 30.15
C ILE A 112 -9.85 -20.30 29.77
N PRO A 113 -9.43 -20.75 28.57
CA PRO A 113 -9.45 -22.16 28.21
C PRO A 113 -8.48 -23.01 29.05
N ASP A 114 -8.90 -24.21 29.45
CA ASP A 114 -8.11 -25.09 30.32
C ASP A 114 -6.84 -25.65 29.64
N ASP A 115 -6.73 -25.54 28.32
CA ASP A 115 -5.61 -26.02 27.51
C ASP A 115 -4.48 -24.99 27.34
N TRP A 116 -4.63 -23.78 27.90
CA TRP A 116 -3.58 -22.76 27.86
C TRP A 116 -2.53 -23.02 28.94
N ASP A 117 -1.30 -23.30 28.51
CA ASP A 117 -0.16 -23.41 29.42
C ASP A 117 0.39 -22.02 29.76
N ASN A 118 0.37 -21.64 31.04
CA ASN A 118 0.94 -20.39 31.53
C ASN A 118 1.69 -20.66 32.85
N PRO A 119 2.98 -21.02 32.81
CA PRO A 119 3.75 -21.36 34.00
C PRO A 119 3.88 -20.19 34.99
N SER A 120 3.72 -18.94 34.52
CA SER A 120 3.84 -17.76 35.38
C SER A 120 2.56 -17.47 36.19
N GLY A 121 1.41 -17.98 35.75
CA GLY A 121 0.08 -17.64 36.29
C GLY A 121 -0.38 -16.20 36.01
N LYS A 122 0.45 -15.37 35.36
CA LYS A 122 0.19 -13.95 35.13
C LYS A 122 -0.27 -13.71 33.69
N PHE A 123 -1.30 -12.88 33.54
CA PHE A 123 -1.81 -12.44 32.25
C PHE A 123 -1.70 -10.93 32.12
N PHE A 124 -1.26 -10.47 30.97
CA PHE A 124 -1.16 -9.08 30.57
C PHE A 124 -2.41 -8.74 29.77
N ILE A 125 -3.14 -7.70 30.19
CA ILE A 125 -4.44 -7.35 29.60
C ILE A 125 -4.43 -5.97 29.00
N GLY A 126 -5.10 -5.83 27.86
CA GLY A 126 -5.23 -4.59 27.11
C GLY A 126 -6.58 -4.49 26.43
N VAL A 127 -6.88 -3.33 25.85
CA VAL A 127 -8.13 -3.09 25.13
C VAL A 127 -7.87 -2.40 23.81
N LYS A 128 -8.56 -2.86 22.76
CA LYS A 128 -8.46 -2.25 21.42
C LYS A 128 -9.82 -2.15 20.77
N THR A 129 -10.09 -1.01 20.13
CA THR A 129 -11.32 -0.84 19.35
C THR A 129 -11.11 -1.34 17.92
N ALA A 130 -12.02 -2.16 17.41
CA ALA A 130 -11.92 -2.72 16.06
C ALA A 130 -11.87 -1.61 14.99
N TYR A 131 -12.65 -0.55 15.18
CA TYR A 131 -12.67 0.62 14.27
C TYR A 131 -11.36 1.41 14.22
N SER A 132 -10.44 1.21 15.18
CA SER A 132 -9.07 1.76 15.09
C SER A 132 -8.16 0.92 14.17
N LEU A 133 -8.48 -0.35 13.99
CA LEU A 133 -7.74 -1.30 13.16
C LEU A 133 -8.31 -1.38 11.74
N PHE A 134 -9.63 -1.16 11.60
CA PHE A 134 -10.34 -1.36 10.33
C PHE A 134 -10.06 -0.23 9.33
N PRO A 135 -9.84 -0.57 8.04
CA PRO A 135 -9.82 0.40 6.96
C PRO A 135 -11.14 1.18 6.87
N THR A 136 -11.10 2.44 6.40
CA THR A 136 -12.27 3.35 6.34
C THR A 136 -13.50 2.70 5.70
N LYS A 137 -13.32 2.02 4.56
CA LYS A 137 -14.43 1.36 3.85
C LYS A 137 -15.04 0.20 4.65
N LEU A 138 -14.23 -0.56 5.38
CA LEU A 138 -14.73 -1.61 6.26
C LEU A 138 -15.49 -1.01 7.44
N LYS A 139 -14.94 0.03 8.07
CA LYS A 139 -15.59 0.76 9.16
C LYS A 139 -16.95 1.32 8.74
N GLU A 140 -17.05 1.95 7.57
CA GLU A 140 -18.32 2.46 7.01
C GLU A 140 -19.35 1.34 6.82
N ARG A 141 -18.94 0.22 6.21
CA ARG A 141 -19.81 -0.96 6.02
C ARG A 141 -20.32 -1.50 7.37
N ARG A 142 -19.42 -1.72 8.33
CA ARG A 142 -19.76 -2.27 9.65
C ARG A 142 -20.63 -1.32 10.46
N THR A 143 -20.37 -0.02 10.41
CA THR A 143 -21.19 1.00 11.09
C THR A 143 -22.63 0.96 10.56
N LYS A 144 -22.79 0.84 9.23
CA LYS A 144 -24.11 0.74 8.61
C LYS A 144 -24.83 -0.55 9.01
N GLU A 145 -24.17 -1.70 8.88
CA GLU A 145 -24.73 -3.01 9.23
C GLU A 145 -25.15 -3.07 10.70
N ARG A 146 -24.33 -2.54 11.61
CA ARG A 146 -24.61 -2.51 13.05
C ARG A 146 -25.78 -1.59 13.37
N ARG A 147 -25.90 -0.42 12.73
CA ARG A 147 -27.09 0.43 12.88
C ARG A 147 -28.36 -0.32 12.46
N GLU A 148 -28.34 -0.97 11.29
CA GLU A 148 -29.49 -1.71 10.75
C GLU A 148 -29.88 -2.91 11.63
N LYS A 149 -28.92 -3.60 12.27
CA LYS A 149 -29.17 -4.78 13.11
C LYS A 149 -29.51 -4.44 14.57
N LEU A 150 -28.81 -3.48 15.17
CA LEU A 150 -28.84 -3.25 16.61
C LEU A 150 -29.68 -2.03 17.01
N TRP A 151 -29.63 -0.95 16.23
CA TRP A 151 -30.28 0.31 16.58
C TRP A 151 -31.67 0.44 15.96
N ASP A 152 -31.75 0.34 14.63
CA ASP A 152 -32.97 0.59 13.87
C ASP A 152 -34.18 -0.24 14.33
N PRO A 153 -34.07 -1.56 14.61
CA PRO A 153 -35.22 -2.37 15.01
C PRO A 153 -35.80 -1.94 16.37
N LEU A 154 -34.93 -1.67 17.35
CA LEU A 154 -35.35 -1.26 18.69
C LEU A 154 -35.85 0.19 18.67
N HIS A 155 -35.09 1.08 18.04
CA HIS A 155 -35.40 2.50 17.99
C HIS A 155 -36.73 2.77 17.27
N ARG A 156 -36.99 2.13 16.12
CA ARG A 156 -38.26 2.31 15.39
C ARG A 156 -39.46 1.88 16.21
N VAL A 157 -39.36 0.78 16.97
CA VAL A 157 -40.44 0.30 17.84
C VAL A 157 -40.67 1.28 18.99
N CYS A 158 -39.61 1.70 19.69
CA CYS A 158 -39.71 2.66 20.79
C CYS A 158 -40.26 4.02 20.33
N SER A 159 -39.79 4.53 19.19
CA SER A 159 -40.26 5.79 18.62
C SER A 159 -41.72 5.71 18.19
N ALA A 160 -42.14 4.64 17.50
CA ALA A 160 -43.54 4.45 17.12
C ALA A 160 -44.47 4.34 18.34
N GLU A 161 -44.06 3.62 19.38
CA GLU A 161 -44.84 3.47 20.62
C GLU A 161 -44.97 4.80 21.38
N THR A 162 -43.90 5.56 21.48
CA THR A 162 -43.88 6.85 22.20
C THR A 162 -44.69 7.91 21.45
N THR A 163 -44.54 7.99 20.13
CA THR A 163 -45.37 8.89 19.29
C THR A 163 -46.84 8.52 19.38
N ARG A 164 -47.18 7.22 19.31
CA ARG A 164 -48.57 6.76 19.46
C ARG A 164 -49.17 7.15 20.81
N ARG A 165 -48.41 6.98 21.90
CA ARG A 165 -48.86 7.38 23.25
C ARG A 165 -49.11 8.87 23.35
N PHE A 166 -48.23 9.68 22.77
CA PHE A 166 -48.41 11.13 22.72
C PHE A 166 -49.67 11.51 21.93
N GLU A 167 -49.84 10.98 20.71
CA GLU A 167 -51.00 11.29 19.86
C GLU A 167 -52.33 10.83 20.48
N GLN A 168 -52.36 9.65 21.10
CA GLN A 168 -53.53 9.15 21.81
C GLN A 168 -53.89 10.07 22.99
N TRP A 169 -52.91 10.42 23.82
CA TRP A 169 -53.12 11.29 24.96
C TRP A 169 -53.61 12.68 24.51
N ASP A 170 -53.03 13.26 23.47
CA ASP A 170 -53.41 14.58 22.94
C ASP A 170 -54.83 14.59 22.36
N THR A 171 -55.24 13.48 21.75
CA THR A 171 -56.61 13.31 21.23
C THR A 171 -57.64 13.18 22.36
N GLU A 172 -57.30 12.47 23.44
CA GLU A 172 -58.16 12.27 24.61
C GLU A 172 -58.30 13.53 25.48
N HIS A 173 -57.33 14.45 25.43
CA HIS A 173 -57.27 15.65 26.27
C HIS A 173 -57.20 16.95 25.44
N PRO A 174 -58.25 17.32 24.68
CA PRO A 174 -58.25 18.51 23.82
C PRO A 174 -58.15 19.84 24.59
N ASN A 175 -58.54 19.86 25.88
CA ASN A 175 -58.42 21.03 26.77
C ASN A 175 -57.80 20.60 28.12
N PRO A 176 -56.46 20.44 28.18
CA PRO A 176 -55.79 19.97 29.39
C PRO A 176 -55.73 21.04 30.48
N SER A 177 -55.95 20.63 31.72
CA SER A 177 -55.69 21.41 32.94
C SER A 177 -54.20 21.72 33.12
N GLU A 178 -53.85 22.61 34.06
CA GLU A 178 -52.44 22.96 34.34
C GLU A 178 -51.58 21.74 34.72
N GLN A 179 -52.12 20.76 35.43
CA GLN A 179 -51.39 19.53 35.76
C GLN A 179 -51.23 18.60 34.54
N GLU A 180 -52.23 18.54 33.67
CA GLU A 180 -52.19 17.74 32.44
C GLU A 180 -51.25 18.34 31.39
N LYS A 181 -51.04 19.66 31.38
CA LYS A 181 -50.02 20.30 30.53
C LYS A 181 -48.61 19.78 30.82
N LEU A 182 -48.27 19.57 32.09
CA LEU A 182 -46.96 19.01 32.47
C LEU A 182 -46.79 17.58 31.95
N ILE A 183 -47.86 16.78 31.92
CA ILE A 183 -47.85 15.44 31.36
C ILE A 183 -47.69 15.49 29.84
N LYS A 184 -48.37 16.43 29.17
CA LYS A 184 -48.20 16.69 27.73
C LYS A 184 -46.76 17.05 27.38
N GLU A 185 -46.15 17.95 28.15
CA GLU A 185 -44.77 18.38 27.98
C GLU A 185 -43.79 17.22 28.19
N ASP A 186 -43.99 16.36 29.19
CA ASP A 186 -43.15 15.17 29.40
C ASP A 186 -43.25 14.18 28.23
N LEU A 187 -44.47 13.87 27.76
CA LEU A 187 -44.67 12.97 26.61
C LEU A 187 -44.05 13.53 25.32
N GLN A 188 -44.19 14.84 25.09
CA GLN A 188 -43.54 15.53 23.97
C GLN A 188 -42.01 15.48 24.11
N ALA A 189 -41.48 15.72 25.31
CA ALA A 189 -40.05 15.64 25.58
C ALA A 189 -39.49 14.23 25.36
N GLN A 190 -40.25 13.17 25.66
CA GLN A 190 -39.84 11.80 25.37
C GLN A 190 -39.71 11.54 23.85
N VAL A 191 -40.64 12.04 23.04
CA VAL A 191 -40.57 11.96 21.57
C VAL A 191 -39.34 12.72 21.05
N GLU A 192 -39.13 13.94 21.52
CA GLU A 192 -37.97 14.77 21.14
C GLU A 192 -36.64 14.16 21.58
N MET A 193 -36.59 13.55 22.76
CA MET A 193 -35.42 12.84 23.27
C MET A 193 -35.07 11.67 22.36
N LEU A 194 -36.04 10.84 21.97
CA LEU A 194 -35.82 9.73 21.05
C LEU A 194 -35.35 10.22 19.68
N ALA A 195 -35.96 11.27 19.12
CA ALA A 195 -35.51 11.87 17.86
C ALA A 195 -34.06 12.39 17.94
N ASN A 196 -33.70 13.03 19.06
CA ASN A 196 -32.34 13.50 19.30
C ASN A 196 -31.35 12.34 19.49
N LEU A 197 -31.75 11.24 20.10
CA LEU A 197 -30.91 10.05 20.24
C LEU A 197 -30.58 9.41 18.87
N ASP A 198 -31.55 9.32 17.95
CA ASP A 198 -31.30 8.79 16.60
C ASP A 198 -30.41 9.73 15.77
N LYS A 199 -30.66 11.05 15.86
CA LYS A 199 -29.84 12.04 15.15
C LYS A 199 -28.38 12.02 15.60
N ASN A 200 -28.15 11.81 16.90
CA ASN A 200 -26.81 11.80 17.49
C ASN A 200 -26.26 10.38 17.69
N TYR A 201 -26.85 9.37 17.05
CA TYR A 201 -26.40 7.99 17.14
C TYR A 201 -24.93 7.88 16.69
N CYS A 202 -24.08 7.36 17.56
CA CYS A 202 -22.66 7.16 17.32
C CYS A 202 -22.28 5.75 17.72
N ASP A 203 -21.83 4.95 16.75
CA ASP A 203 -21.27 3.61 16.99
C ASP A 203 -19.75 3.71 17.10
N THR A 204 -19.23 3.45 18.29
CA THR A 204 -17.78 3.38 18.54
C THR A 204 -17.15 2.08 18.03
N GLY A 205 -17.99 1.15 17.57
CA GLY A 205 -17.60 -0.13 17.00
C GLY A 205 -17.32 -1.20 18.05
N PRO A 206 -17.00 -2.43 17.61
CA PRO A 206 -16.59 -3.50 18.50
C PRO A 206 -15.37 -3.11 19.34
N VAL A 207 -15.37 -3.53 20.59
CA VAL A 207 -14.25 -3.36 21.52
C VAL A 207 -13.76 -4.75 21.89
N PHE A 208 -12.47 -5.01 21.70
CA PHE A 208 -11.83 -6.29 21.98
C PHE A 208 -10.97 -6.17 23.24
N ASP A 209 -11.14 -7.11 24.16
CA ASP A 209 -10.16 -7.36 25.21
C ASP A 209 -9.01 -8.18 24.62
N CYS A 210 -7.78 -7.81 24.93
CA CYS A 210 -6.58 -8.51 24.50
C CYS A 210 -5.92 -9.14 25.72
N VAL A 211 -5.57 -10.42 25.62
CA VAL A 211 -4.91 -11.18 26.68
C VAL A 211 -3.57 -11.69 26.14
N VAL A 212 -2.49 -11.40 26.86
CA VAL A 212 -1.12 -11.78 26.50
C VAL A 212 -0.50 -12.55 27.67
N PHE A 213 0.23 -13.62 27.39
CA PHE A 213 0.97 -14.39 28.40
C PHE A 213 2.14 -15.13 27.76
N HIS A 214 3.02 -15.68 28.59
CA HIS A 214 4.15 -16.48 28.13
C HIS A 214 3.90 -17.95 28.47
N ASP A 215 3.93 -18.84 27.46
CA ASP A 215 3.59 -20.27 27.63
C ASP A 215 4.78 -21.13 28.13
N GLY A 216 5.92 -20.49 28.41
CA GLY A 216 7.17 -21.15 28.77
C GLY A 216 8.12 -21.32 27.60
N HIS A 217 7.62 -21.20 26.36
CA HIS A 217 8.41 -21.24 25.12
C HIS A 217 8.36 -19.92 24.35
N THR A 218 7.18 -19.32 24.21
CA THR A 218 6.95 -18.06 23.48
C THR A 218 5.83 -17.23 24.10
N TRP A 219 5.74 -15.97 23.67
CA TRP A 219 4.62 -15.08 23.95
C TRP A 219 3.41 -15.46 23.10
N ARG A 220 2.29 -15.65 23.79
CA ARG A 220 0.97 -15.90 23.23
C ARG A 220 0.08 -14.69 23.43
N ALA A 221 -0.79 -14.42 22.46
CA ALA A 221 -1.88 -13.49 22.66
C ALA A 221 -3.18 -13.99 22.03
N CYS A 222 -4.28 -13.62 22.69
CA CYS A 222 -5.64 -13.82 22.22
C CYS A 222 -6.34 -12.47 22.19
N VAL A 223 -6.93 -12.13 21.04
CA VAL A 223 -7.82 -10.98 20.89
C VAL A 223 -9.25 -11.51 21.00
N ASP A 224 -10.04 -10.99 21.94
CA ASP A 224 -11.44 -11.41 22.16
C ASP A 224 -12.34 -10.91 21.03
N THR A 225 -12.29 -11.60 19.90
CA THR A 225 -13.13 -11.36 18.73
C THR A 225 -14.59 -11.78 18.93
N SER A 226 -14.89 -12.52 20.00
CA SER A 226 -16.25 -12.94 20.36
C SER A 226 -17.12 -11.79 20.89
N GLU A 227 -16.49 -10.71 21.37
CA GLU A 227 -17.10 -9.58 22.06
C GLU A 227 -17.83 -9.93 23.39
N CYS A 228 -17.85 -11.21 23.78
CA CYS A 228 -18.58 -11.72 24.94
C CYS A 228 -17.70 -12.35 26.03
N GLY A 229 -16.37 -12.36 25.84
CA GLY A 229 -15.42 -12.94 26.79
C GLY A 229 -15.20 -14.45 26.66
N ASP A 230 -15.68 -15.07 25.57
CA ASP A 230 -15.42 -16.48 25.28
C ASP A 230 -14.12 -16.66 24.50
N LEU A 231 -12.99 -16.66 25.23
CA LEU A 231 -11.67 -16.79 24.63
C LEU A 231 -11.45 -18.16 23.94
N ALA A 232 -12.23 -19.19 24.28
CA ALA A 232 -12.13 -20.51 23.64
C ALA A 232 -12.61 -20.49 22.18
N SER A 233 -13.49 -19.55 21.83
CA SER A 233 -13.94 -19.33 20.45
C SER A 233 -12.96 -18.49 19.62
N CYS A 234 -11.97 -17.88 20.26
CA CYS A 234 -11.00 -17.00 19.63
C CYS A 234 -9.72 -17.77 19.29
N THR A 235 -8.92 -17.23 18.36
CA THR A 235 -7.66 -17.88 17.97
C THR A 235 -6.53 -17.42 18.88
N LEU A 236 -5.89 -18.38 19.56
CA LEU A 236 -4.63 -18.13 20.27
C LEU A 236 -3.50 -18.05 19.26
N LEU A 237 -2.83 -16.91 19.19
CA LEU A 237 -1.73 -16.66 18.27
C LEU A 237 -0.41 -16.53 19.04
N SER A 238 0.70 -16.83 18.38
CA SER A 238 2.04 -16.41 18.76
C SER A 238 2.52 -15.29 17.84
N SER A 239 3.67 -14.67 18.16
CA SER A 239 4.28 -13.70 17.24
C SER A 239 4.38 -14.31 15.84
N TYR A 240 3.88 -13.57 14.85
CA TYR A 240 3.83 -14.06 13.47
C TYR A 240 5.21 -14.46 12.97
N ARG A 241 6.25 -13.72 13.37
CA ARG A 241 7.64 -14.03 13.01
C ARG A 241 8.04 -15.47 13.31
N GLU A 242 7.53 -16.02 14.41
CA GLU A 242 7.94 -17.34 14.89
C GLU A 242 7.13 -18.47 14.26
N THR A 243 5.87 -18.21 13.91
CA THR A 243 4.91 -19.28 13.58
C THR A 243 4.12 -19.08 12.29
N GLY A 244 4.16 -17.87 11.70
CA GLY A 244 3.36 -17.50 10.53
C GLY A 244 1.84 -17.52 10.76
N GLN A 245 1.40 -17.62 12.03
CA GLN A 245 0.00 -17.76 12.38
C GLN A 245 -0.75 -16.45 12.24
N TYR A 246 -1.94 -16.51 11.66
CA TYR A 246 -2.87 -15.39 11.54
C TYR A 246 -4.28 -15.86 11.86
N ALA A 247 -5.15 -14.91 12.19
CA ALA A 247 -6.56 -15.12 12.45
C ALA A 247 -7.39 -14.12 11.63
N THR A 248 -8.71 -14.20 11.77
CA THR A 248 -9.67 -13.28 11.15
C THR A 248 -10.52 -12.68 12.26
N PHE A 249 -10.76 -11.36 12.25
CA PHE A 249 -11.54 -10.70 13.31
C PHE A 249 -12.98 -11.23 13.44
N GLY A 250 -13.56 -11.74 12.36
CA GLY A 250 -14.88 -12.35 12.36
C GLY A 250 -15.34 -12.70 10.95
N GLU A 251 -16.33 -13.59 10.84
CA GLU A 251 -16.90 -14.00 9.55
C GLU A 251 -17.58 -12.84 8.81
N GLU A 252 -18.12 -11.87 9.54
CA GLU A 252 -18.74 -10.68 8.94
C GLU A 252 -17.70 -9.64 8.49
N ASP A 253 -16.55 -9.60 9.15
CA ASP A 253 -15.48 -8.63 8.88
C ASP A 253 -14.60 -9.08 7.72
N LEU A 254 -14.31 -10.39 7.62
CA LEU A 254 -13.40 -11.00 6.63
C LEU A 254 -12.04 -10.29 6.56
N TYR A 255 -11.59 -9.79 7.71
CA TYR A 255 -10.34 -9.05 7.84
C TYR A 255 -9.35 -9.85 8.68
N ASN A 256 -8.28 -10.28 8.02
CA ASN A 256 -7.24 -11.08 8.65
C ASN A 256 -6.32 -10.19 9.47
N TYR A 257 -5.80 -10.74 10.55
CA TYR A 257 -4.80 -10.11 11.37
C TYR A 257 -3.78 -11.13 11.90
N SER A 258 -2.61 -10.64 12.24
CA SER A 258 -1.61 -11.34 13.01
C SER A 258 -1.21 -10.51 14.22
N ILE A 259 -0.30 -11.04 15.03
CA ILE A 259 0.20 -10.36 16.21
C ILE A 259 1.72 -10.34 16.29
N ASN A 260 2.25 -9.36 17.00
CA ASN A 260 3.61 -9.32 17.53
C ASN A 260 3.55 -8.85 18.99
N VAL A 261 4.46 -9.36 19.82
CA VAL A 261 4.56 -9.00 21.24
C VAL A 261 5.91 -8.35 21.48
N TYR A 262 5.91 -7.16 22.08
CA TYR A 262 7.10 -6.37 22.39
C TYR A 262 7.17 -6.07 23.89
N GLU A 263 8.35 -5.60 24.33
CA GLU A 263 8.61 -5.15 25.70
C GLU A 263 8.17 -6.14 26.78
N GLU A 264 8.50 -7.44 26.58
CA GLU A 264 8.17 -8.52 27.54
C GLU A 264 6.67 -8.57 27.88
N GLY A 265 5.82 -8.48 26.85
CA GLY A 265 4.37 -8.63 27.01
C GLY A 265 3.61 -7.34 27.31
N LYS A 266 4.29 -6.19 27.41
CA LYS A 266 3.66 -4.89 27.70
C LYS A 266 3.02 -4.22 26.49
N ILE A 267 3.46 -4.60 25.27
CA ILE A 267 2.90 -4.07 24.03
C ILE A 267 2.54 -5.26 23.12
N LEU A 268 1.26 -5.35 22.78
CA LEU A 268 0.75 -6.23 21.73
C LEU A 268 0.51 -5.40 20.46
N SER A 269 0.96 -5.86 19.30
CA SER A 269 0.81 -5.15 18.02
C SER A 269 0.10 -6.03 17.00
N ILE A 270 -0.97 -5.54 16.37
CA ILE A 270 -1.89 -6.31 15.50
C ILE A 270 -1.78 -5.85 14.01
N VAL A 271 -1.62 -6.75 13.00
CA VAL A 271 -1.24 -6.38 11.59
C VAL A 271 -1.83 -7.24 10.42
N ALA A 272 -1.94 -6.78 9.13
CA ALA A 272 -2.71 -7.43 8.00
C ALA A 272 -2.28 -7.22 6.47
N ASN A 273 -2.54 -8.22 5.54
CA ASN A 273 -2.71 -8.30 3.99
C ASN A 273 -1.65 -8.71 2.85
N GLY A 274 -1.56 -9.90 2.19
CA GLY A 274 -0.37 -10.33 1.32
C GLY A 274 -0.12 -9.90 -0.18
N GLY A 275 0.92 -10.45 -0.89
CA GLY A 275 1.51 -9.98 -2.21
C GLY A 275 2.19 -10.94 -3.25
N ILE A 276 3.02 -10.40 -4.20
CA ILE A 276 3.42 -10.91 -5.57
C ILE A 276 4.56 -11.97 -5.67
N ALA A 277 5.56 -11.95 -4.80
CA ALA A 277 6.71 -12.86 -4.86
C ALA A 277 6.56 -13.98 -3.81
N PRO A 278 6.09 -15.18 -4.19
CA PRO A 278 5.67 -16.19 -3.21
C PRO A 278 6.84 -16.80 -2.42
N GLY A 279 8.07 -16.74 -2.96
CA GLY A 279 9.29 -17.22 -2.28
C GLY A 279 10.01 -16.15 -1.44
N ALA A 280 9.69 -14.86 -1.64
CA ALA A 280 10.28 -13.78 -0.86
C ALA A 280 9.57 -13.65 0.49
N GLN A 281 10.34 -13.35 1.53
CA GLN A 281 9.75 -13.02 2.83
C GLN A 281 9.32 -11.55 2.80
N ILE A 282 8.06 -11.28 3.14
CA ILE A 282 7.51 -9.93 3.16
C ILE A 282 7.50 -9.42 4.60
N LEU A 283 8.19 -8.32 4.84
CA LEU A 283 8.02 -7.48 6.02
C LEU A 283 7.11 -6.32 5.64
N SER A 284 5.80 -6.41 5.83
CA SER A 284 5.01 -5.19 5.66
C SER A 284 5.26 -4.23 6.80
N VAL A 285 5.41 -2.96 6.43
CA VAL A 285 5.67 -1.85 7.32
C VAL A 285 4.54 -0.86 7.09
N LYS A 286 3.56 -0.87 7.98
CA LYS A 286 2.47 0.10 7.92
C LYS A 286 3.01 1.48 8.29
N ILE A 287 3.07 2.38 7.31
CA ILE A 287 3.51 3.77 7.52
C ILE A 287 2.37 4.78 7.51
N GLY A 288 1.23 4.41 6.93
CA GLY A 288 0.03 5.24 6.89
C GLY A 288 -0.71 5.28 8.23
N ASP A 289 -0.98 6.47 8.75
CA ASP A 289 -1.69 6.67 10.00
C ASP A 289 -3.20 6.77 9.77
N THR A 290 -3.97 5.82 10.32
CA THR A 290 -5.43 5.79 10.20
C THR A 290 -6.10 7.03 10.79
N ARG A 291 -5.48 7.71 11.77
CA ARG A 291 -5.96 8.97 12.35
C ARG A 291 -5.84 10.15 11.37
N LEU A 292 -4.95 10.03 10.38
CA LEU A 292 -4.64 11.05 9.38
C LEU A 292 -5.08 10.61 7.98
N GLN A 293 -6.20 9.87 7.87
CA GLN A 293 -6.71 9.37 6.59
C GLN A 293 -5.66 8.60 5.78
N THR A 294 -4.82 7.82 6.47
CA THR A 294 -3.72 7.02 5.92
C THR A 294 -2.48 7.80 5.46
N MET A 295 -2.34 9.10 5.74
CA MET A 295 -1.07 9.80 5.43
C MET A 295 0.12 9.21 6.20
N GLU A 296 1.30 9.20 5.59
CA GLU A 296 2.52 8.79 6.26
C GLU A 296 2.94 9.83 7.31
N THR A 297 3.65 9.35 8.34
CA THR A 297 4.26 10.24 9.35
C THR A 297 5.76 10.05 9.37
N GLY A 298 6.50 11.12 9.67
CA GLY A 298 7.96 11.04 9.78
C GLY A 298 8.41 10.03 10.85
N THR A 299 7.64 9.87 11.93
CA THR A 299 7.87 8.86 12.96
C THR A 299 7.67 7.44 12.45
N ALA A 300 6.58 7.17 11.72
CA ALA A 300 6.33 5.86 11.12
C ALA A 300 7.40 5.51 10.08
N MET A 301 7.86 6.49 9.30
CA MET A 301 8.98 6.33 8.37
C MET A 301 10.28 5.95 9.08
N ILE A 302 10.65 6.67 10.14
CA ILE A 302 11.87 6.36 10.92
C ILE A 302 11.77 4.95 11.53
N ARG A 303 10.64 4.61 12.15
CA ARG A 303 10.40 3.27 12.71
C ARG A 303 10.46 2.18 11.65
N GLY A 304 9.90 2.44 10.46
CA GLY A 304 9.99 1.55 9.32
C GLY A 304 11.42 1.30 8.89
N LEU A 305 12.25 2.35 8.76
CA LEU A 305 13.67 2.23 8.41
C LEU A 305 14.46 1.44 9.49
N ILE A 306 14.14 1.65 10.77
CA ILE A 306 14.72 0.88 11.88
C ILE A 306 14.33 -0.60 11.75
N ALA A 307 13.06 -0.90 11.50
CA ALA A 307 12.59 -2.27 11.30
C ALA A 307 13.34 -2.94 10.14
N VAL A 308 13.49 -2.25 9.00
CA VAL A 308 14.27 -2.77 7.87
C VAL A 308 15.69 -3.17 8.27
N HIS A 309 16.37 -2.32 9.03
CA HIS A 309 17.72 -2.62 9.50
C HIS A 309 17.77 -3.79 10.50
N GLN A 310 16.79 -3.87 11.41
CA GLN A 310 16.69 -4.93 12.42
C GLN A 310 16.40 -6.29 11.78
N TYR A 311 15.48 -6.32 10.81
CA TYR A 311 15.06 -7.52 10.10
C TYR A 311 15.96 -7.88 8.90
N LYS A 312 17.03 -7.11 8.67
CA LYS A 312 18.00 -7.34 7.59
C LYS A 312 17.34 -7.46 6.21
N CYS A 313 16.38 -6.58 5.92
CA CYS A 313 15.73 -6.60 4.63
C CYS A 313 16.69 -6.20 3.51
N ASP A 314 16.55 -6.83 2.37
CA ASP A 314 17.36 -6.57 1.17
C ASP A 314 16.79 -5.44 0.33
N LEU A 315 15.46 -5.28 0.37
CA LEU A 315 14.69 -4.47 -0.55
C LEU A 315 13.58 -3.73 0.19
N ILE A 316 13.33 -2.47 -0.14
CA ILE A 316 12.14 -1.73 0.27
C ILE A 316 11.31 -1.44 -0.98
N ASN A 317 10.00 -1.68 -0.91
CA ASN A 317 9.02 -1.06 -1.81
C ASN A 317 8.22 0.01 -1.04
N MET A 318 8.24 1.24 -1.52
CA MET A 318 7.44 2.33 -0.98
C MET A 318 6.49 2.89 -2.05
N SER A 319 5.24 2.46 -1.98
CA SER A 319 4.16 2.96 -2.84
C SER A 319 3.44 4.17 -2.23
N TYR A 320 4.22 5.06 -1.59
CA TYR A 320 3.79 6.22 -0.80
C TYR A 320 4.67 7.42 -1.11
N GLY A 321 4.17 8.63 -0.86
CA GLY A 321 5.00 9.83 -0.81
C GLY A 321 4.26 11.12 -1.11
N GLU A 322 4.72 12.18 -0.45
CA GLU A 322 4.26 13.56 -0.61
C GLU A 322 5.32 14.44 -1.29
N ALA A 323 4.89 15.61 -1.78
CA ALA A 323 5.81 16.59 -2.36
C ALA A 323 6.74 17.19 -1.29
N SER A 324 8.03 17.33 -1.61
CA SER A 324 9.00 18.04 -0.78
C SER A 324 9.27 19.44 -1.32
N HIS A 325 9.51 20.39 -0.41
CA HIS A 325 9.95 21.74 -0.80
C HIS A 325 11.45 21.79 -1.12
N TRP A 326 12.25 20.96 -0.42
CA TRP A 326 13.70 20.84 -0.62
C TRP A 326 14.05 19.37 -0.91
N PRO A 327 14.60 19.03 -2.08
CA PRO A 327 14.86 17.63 -2.45
C PRO A 327 16.07 17.01 -1.73
N ASN A 328 17.04 17.83 -1.29
CA ASN A 328 18.37 17.36 -0.86
C ASN A 328 18.68 17.58 0.63
N SER A 329 17.66 17.79 1.46
CA SER A 329 17.85 18.01 2.90
C SER A 329 16.70 17.44 3.71
N GLY A 330 17.01 16.76 4.82
CA GLY A 330 16.02 16.25 5.75
C GLY A 330 16.48 14.99 6.47
N ARG A 331 16.08 14.85 7.74
CA ARG A 331 16.49 13.72 8.59
C ARG A 331 16.08 12.35 8.03
N ILE A 332 14.89 12.25 7.45
CA ILE A 332 14.40 11.00 6.84
C ILE A 332 15.28 10.62 5.64
N LEU A 333 15.67 11.60 4.82
CA LEU A 333 16.55 11.41 3.67
C LEU A 333 17.95 10.94 4.11
N GLU A 334 18.51 11.51 5.18
CA GLU A 334 19.79 11.03 5.76
C GLU A 334 19.73 9.55 6.14
N LEU A 335 18.64 9.13 6.80
CA LEU A 335 18.46 7.74 7.23
C LEU A 335 18.21 6.80 6.05
N MET A 336 17.47 7.22 5.03
CA MET A 336 17.32 6.48 3.78
C MET A 336 18.67 6.29 3.08
N ASN A 337 19.47 7.35 2.99
CA ASN A 337 20.82 7.30 2.42
C ASN A 337 21.74 6.38 3.23
N GLU A 338 21.70 6.42 4.57
CA GLU A 338 22.45 5.48 5.41
C GLU A 338 22.04 4.03 5.11
N LEU A 339 20.74 3.77 5.03
CA LEU A 339 20.22 2.43 4.76
C LEU A 339 20.69 1.88 3.39
N VAL A 340 20.64 2.70 2.35
CA VAL A 340 21.08 2.32 1.00
C VAL A 340 22.59 2.11 0.97
N ASN A 341 23.36 3.08 1.44
CA ASN A 341 24.81 3.11 1.21
C ASN A 341 25.60 2.21 2.17
N LYS A 342 25.19 2.18 3.45
CA LYS A 342 25.87 1.45 4.51
C LYS A 342 25.28 0.05 4.75
N HIS A 343 23.95 -0.07 4.67
CA HIS A 343 23.25 -1.34 4.89
C HIS A 343 22.92 -2.07 3.59
N LYS A 344 23.30 -1.51 2.43
CA LYS A 344 23.15 -2.12 1.10
C LYS A 344 21.71 -2.49 0.75
N VAL A 345 20.74 -1.80 1.36
CA VAL A 345 19.32 -2.02 1.08
C VAL A 345 18.95 -1.32 -0.21
N ILE A 346 18.27 -2.02 -1.11
CA ILE A 346 17.77 -1.42 -2.34
C ILE A 346 16.43 -0.76 -2.06
N PHE A 347 16.28 0.51 -2.43
CA PHE A 347 15.07 1.28 -2.18
C PHE A 347 14.30 1.52 -3.49
N VAL A 348 13.10 0.96 -3.61
CA VAL A 348 12.19 1.12 -4.76
C VAL A 348 11.00 1.98 -4.31
N SER A 349 10.70 3.03 -5.06
CA SER A 349 9.58 3.94 -4.76
C SER A 349 8.76 4.26 -6.01
N SER A 350 7.46 4.49 -5.83
CA SER A 350 6.56 4.96 -6.89
C SER A 350 6.96 6.31 -7.50
N ALA A 351 7.77 7.12 -6.80
CA ALA A 351 8.36 8.33 -7.37
C ALA A 351 9.50 8.01 -8.37
N GLY A 352 10.20 6.89 -8.17
CA GLY A 352 11.33 6.44 -8.99
C GLY A 352 10.96 5.46 -10.11
N VAL A 353 9.72 4.96 -10.14
CA VAL A 353 9.25 4.00 -11.15
C VAL A 353 8.05 4.55 -11.91
N GLY A 354 8.20 4.72 -13.22
CA GLY A 354 7.14 5.18 -14.13
C GLY A 354 6.09 4.11 -14.36
N ALA A 355 4.83 4.54 -14.53
CA ALA A 355 3.70 3.67 -14.80
C ALA A 355 3.52 3.46 -16.31
N TYR A 356 3.86 2.24 -16.75
CA TYR A 356 3.74 1.78 -18.12
C TYR A 356 2.44 1.01 -18.34
N VAL A 357 1.83 1.14 -19.51
CA VAL A 357 0.68 0.36 -19.96
C VAL A 357 1.01 -0.30 -21.29
N SER A 358 0.94 -1.63 -21.35
CA SER A 358 1.19 -2.40 -22.55
C SER A 358 -0.08 -2.55 -23.40
N PRO A 359 0.03 -2.84 -24.71
CA PRO A 359 -1.14 -3.08 -25.56
C PRO A 359 -2.01 -4.24 -25.06
N ASP A 360 -1.40 -5.24 -24.41
CA ASP A 360 -2.13 -6.37 -23.83
C ASP A 360 -2.89 -5.97 -22.56
N MET A 361 -2.32 -5.09 -21.73
CA MET A 361 -3.04 -4.47 -20.61
C MET A 361 -4.22 -3.61 -21.11
N MET A 362 -4.03 -2.82 -22.17
CA MET A 362 -5.11 -2.02 -22.79
C MET A 362 -6.33 -2.86 -23.14
N ALA A 363 -6.09 -4.04 -23.74
CA ALA A 363 -7.15 -4.97 -24.10
C ALA A 363 -7.73 -5.72 -22.88
N ALA A 364 -6.87 -6.21 -21.97
CA ALA A 364 -7.28 -7.05 -20.85
C ALA A 364 -7.99 -6.27 -19.73
N GLU A 365 -7.45 -5.11 -19.37
CA GLU A 365 -7.86 -4.35 -18.18
C GLU A 365 -8.89 -3.26 -18.51
N TYR A 366 -8.84 -2.73 -19.74
CA TYR A 366 -9.67 -1.58 -20.15
C TYR A 366 -10.63 -1.88 -21.30
N SER A 367 -10.63 -3.12 -21.80
CA SER A 367 -11.47 -3.52 -22.94
C SER A 367 -11.31 -2.60 -24.17
N MET A 368 -10.10 -2.07 -24.40
CA MET A 368 -9.83 -1.22 -25.57
C MET A 368 -10.02 -2.01 -26.87
N LEU A 369 -10.85 -1.48 -27.77
CA LEU A 369 -11.13 -2.09 -29.08
C LEU A 369 -9.92 -2.06 -30.02
N GLU A 370 -9.06 -1.06 -29.87
CA GLU A 370 -7.83 -0.88 -30.65
C GLU A 370 -6.62 -0.90 -29.71
N LYS A 371 -5.64 -1.75 -30.03
CA LYS A 371 -4.37 -1.83 -29.30
C LYS A 371 -3.45 -0.70 -29.76
N LEU A 372 -3.23 0.29 -28.90
CA LEU A 372 -2.22 1.32 -29.14
C LEU A 372 -0.82 0.80 -28.77
N PRO A 373 0.27 1.39 -29.32
CA PRO A 373 1.62 1.11 -28.85
C PRO A 373 1.74 1.31 -27.33
N GLY A 374 2.58 0.49 -26.70
CA GLY A 374 2.83 0.61 -25.26
C GLY A 374 3.37 1.99 -24.91
N ASN A 375 2.84 2.60 -23.85
CA ASN A 375 3.21 3.95 -23.44
C ASN A 375 3.07 4.12 -21.93
N GLN A 376 3.44 5.29 -21.39
CA GLN A 376 3.18 5.63 -20.00
C GLN A 376 1.74 6.13 -19.80
N TYR A 377 1.17 5.89 -18.61
CA TYR A 377 -0.04 6.59 -18.18
C TYR A 377 0.20 8.10 -18.17
N THR A 378 -0.83 8.86 -18.52
CA THR A 378 -0.75 10.33 -18.61
C THR A 378 -0.49 11.00 -17.25
N TRP A 379 -0.79 10.31 -16.15
CA TRP A 379 -0.53 10.73 -14.76
C TRP A 379 0.61 9.95 -14.09
N SER A 380 1.45 9.25 -14.85
CA SER A 380 2.66 8.62 -14.30
C SER A 380 3.57 9.65 -13.65
N SER A 381 4.34 9.24 -12.63
CA SER A 381 5.52 9.99 -12.18
C SER A 381 6.43 10.29 -13.37
N ARG A 382 6.96 11.52 -13.43
CA ARG A 382 7.85 11.99 -14.49
C ARG A 382 8.92 12.86 -13.86
N GLY A 383 10.15 12.70 -14.32
CA GLY A 383 11.19 13.69 -14.10
C GLY A 383 11.25 14.76 -15.20
N PRO A 384 12.28 15.63 -15.16
CA PRO A 384 13.25 15.74 -14.06
C PRO A 384 12.62 16.33 -12.78
N THR A 385 13.26 16.09 -11.64
CA THR A 385 12.92 16.74 -10.36
C THR A 385 13.32 18.21 -10.37
N THR A 386 12.88 18.97 -9.36
CA THR A 386 13.14 20.42 -9.25
C THR A 386 14.62 20.79 -9.12
N ASP A 387 15.48 19.84 -8.71
CA ASP A 387 16.93 19.98 -8.66
C ASP A 387 17.66 19.43 -9.91
N GLY A 388 16.91 19.01 -10.93
CA GLY A 388 17.46 18.53 -12.20
C GLY A 388 17.89 17.06 -12.20
N SER A 389 17.65 16.31 -11.12
CA SER A 389 17.80 14.85 -11.14
C SER A 389 16.77 14.20 -12.07
N LEU A 390 17.08 13.02 -12.60
CA LEU A 390 16.20 12.28 -13.51
C LEU A 390 14.85 11.94 -12.88
N GLY A 391 14.77 11.83 -11.54
CA GLY A 391 13.56 11.51 -10.78
C GLY A 391 13.09 10.06 -10.96
N VAL A 392 12.72 9.68 -12.18
CA VAL A 392 12.28 8.33 -12.57
C VAL A 392 13.42 7.58 -13.22
N ASN A 393 13.71 6.37 -12.72
CA ASN A 393 14.83 5.53 -13.15
C ASN A 393 14.43 4.55 -14.25
N ILE A 394 13.31 3.87 -14.06
CA ILE A 394 12.78 2.86 -14.97
C ILE A 394 11.26 2.97 -15.04
N SER A 395 10.64 2.30 -16.00
CA SER A 395 9.17 2.12 -16.03
C SER A 395 8.83 0.64 -15.84
N ALA A 396 7.72 0.37 -15.17
CA ALA A 396 7.17 -0.96 -15.00
C ALA A 396 5.64 -0.93 -15.20
N PRO A 397 5.00 -2.06 -15.50
CA PRO A 397 3.54 -2.11 -15.67
C PRO A 397 2.81 -1.48 -14.49
N GLY A 398 1.94 -0.51 -14.78
CA GLY A 398 1.23 0.28 -13.77
C GLY A 398 -0.23 -0.09 -13.57
N GLY A 399 -0.77 -1.01 -14.36
CA GLY A 399 -2.07 -1.63 -14.17
C GLY A 399 -1.90 -3.07 -13.69
N ALA A 400 -2.74 -3.47 -12.74
CA ALA A 400 -2.88 -4.87 -12.34
C ALA A 400 -4.27 -5.13 -11.74
N ILE A 401 -4.81 -6.32 -12.01
CA ILE A 401 -5.86 -6.92 -11.20
C ILE A 401 -5.22 -7.51 -9.95
N ALA A 402 -5.14 -6.70 -8.90
CA ALA A 402 -4.53 -7.07 -7.63
C ALA A 402 -5.53 -7.82 -6.75
N ALA A 403 -5.04 -8.79 -5.97
CA ALA A 403 -5.81 -9.35 -4.87
C ALA A 403 -6.10 -8.23 -3.86
N VAL A 404 -7.35 -8.09 -3.47
CA VAL A 404 -7.75 -7.14 -2.43
C VAL A 404 -8.27 -7.92 -1.23
N PRO A 405 -8.14 -7.37 0.00
CA PRO A 405 -8.61 -8.06 1.19
C PRO A 405 -10.07 -8.51 1.07
N ASN A 406 -10.38 -9.68 1.61
CA ASN A 406 -11.71 -10.29 1.47
C ASN A 406 -12.85 -9.42 2.02
N TRP A 407 -12.57 -8.53 2.98
CA TRP A 407 -13.54 -7.55 3.49
C TRP A 407 -14.10 -6.60 2.43
N THR A 408 -13.42 -6.44 1.29
CA THR A 408 -13.90 -5.66 0.14
C THR A 408 -15.02 -6.35 -0.65
N LEU A 409 -15.31 -7.62 -0.37
CA LEU A 409 -16.29 -8.48 -1.04
C LEU A 409 -16.04 -8.67 -2.56
N ARG A 410 -14.86 -8.30 -3.06
CA ARG A 410 -14.53 -8.38 -4.49
C ARG A 410 -13.41 -9.36 -4.81
N GLY A 411 -12.62 -9.79 -3.82
CA GLY A 411 -11.48 -10.74 -3.95
C GLY A 411 -10.31 -10.21 -4.79
N THR A 412 -10.60 -9.44 -5.84
CA THR A 412 -9.66 -8.77 -6.73
C THR A 412 -10.19 -7.41 -7.16
N GLN A 413 -9.30 -6.45 -7.42
CA GLN A 413 -9.64 -5.15 -7.95
C GLN A 413 -8.59 -4.68 -8.96
N LEU A 414 -9.04 -4.07 -10.05
CA LEU A 414 -8.14 -3.33 -10.95
C LEU A 414 -7.65 -2.07 -10.26
N MET A 415 -6.32 -1.94 -10.14
CA MET A 415 -5.66 -0.76 -9.59
C MET A 415 -4.62 -0.25 -10.59
N ASN A 416 -4.48 1.08 -10.66
CA ASN A 416 -3.62 1.74 -11.64
C ASN A 416 -2.73 2.79 -10.97
N GLY A 417 -1.50 2.93 -11.45
CA GLY A 417 -0.59 4.00 -11.08
C GLY A 417 0.81 3.52 -10.73
N THR A 418 1.68 4.47 -10.41
CA THR A 418 3.07 4.17 -10.01
C THR A 418 3.15 3.37 -8.71
N SER A 419 2.12 3.45 -7.86
CA SER A 419 1.94 2.58 -6.69
C SER A 419 1.76 1.10 -7.04
N MET A 420 1.40 0.75 -8.28
CA MET A 420 1.38 -0.63 -8.79
C MET A 420 2.65 -0.96 -9.60
N SER A 421 3.25 0.03 -10.25
CA SER A 421 4.54 -0.13 -10.95
C SER A 421 5.71 -0.40 -10.00
N SER A 422 5.76 0.30 -8.87
CA SER A 422 6.79 0.11 -7.85
C SER A 422 6.86 -1.34 -7.35
N PRO A 423 5.76 -1.98 -6.89
CA PRO A 423 5.79 -3.37 -6.45
C PRO A 423 6.06 -4.36 -7.59
N ASN A 424 5.66 -4.04 -8.83
CA ASN A 424 5.98 -4.85 -10.00
C ASN A 424 7.51 -4.85 -10.27
N ALA A 425 8.14 -3.68 -10.29
CA ALA A 425 9.59 -3.53 -10.39
C ALA A 425 10.33 -4.19 -9.21
N CYS A 426 9.83 -3.99 -7.99
CA CYS A 426 10.35 -4.58 -6.76
C CYS A 426 10.35 -6.12 -6.84
N GLY A 427 9.26 -6.72 -7.31
CA GLY A 427 9.17 -8.17 -7.53
C GLY A 427 10.24 -8.67 -8.52
N GLY A 428 10.44 -7.98 -9.65
CA GLY A 428 11.49 -8.31 -10.62
C GLY A 428 12.90 -8.20 -10.03
N ILE A 429 13.16 -7.17 -9.23
CA ILE A 429 14.44 -7.00 -8.52
C ILE A 429 14.67 -8.14 -7.54
N ALA A 430 13.64 -8.57 -6.78
CA ALA A 430 13.77 -9.69 -5.85
C ALA A 430 14.17 -11.00 -6.55
N LEU A 431 13.64 -11.27 -7.75
CA LEU A 431 14.06 -12.42 -8.56
C LEU A 431 15.56 -12.34 -8.91
N LEU A 432 16.00 -11.18 -9.41
CA LEU A 432 17.40 -10.94 -9.74
C LEU A 432 18.31 -11.12 -8.52
N LEU A 433 17.95 -10.55 -7.38
CA LEU A 433 18.72 -10.67 -6.14
C LEU A 433 18.81 -12.12 -5.66
N SER A 434 17.72 -12.89 -5.75
CA SER A 434 17.74 -14.30 -5.36
C SER A 434 18.73 -15.11 -6.21
N ALA A 435 18.84 -14.81 -7.50
CA ALA A 435 19.83 -15.43 -8.38
C ALA A 435 21.26 -14.98 -8.05
N LEU A 436 21.48 -13.69 -7.80
CA LEU A 436 22.80 -13.18 -7.45
C LEU A 436 23.32 -13.80 -6.15
N LYS A 437 22.46 -13.89 -5.11
CA LYS A 437 22.80 -14.58 -3.86
C LYS A 437 23.06 -16.07 -4.07
N ALA A 438 22.22 -16.75 -4.84
CA ALA A 438 22.37 -18.19 -5.10
C ALA A 438 23.67 -18.54 -5.87
N ASN A 439 24.17 -17.60 -6.68
CA ASN A 439 25.40 -17.77 -7.46
C ASN A 439 26.62 -17.08 -6.82
N ASP A 440 26.49 -16.56 -5.59
CA ASP A 440 27.55 -15.86 -4.86
C ASP A 440 28.17 -14.69 -5.65
N ILE A 441 27.33 -13.97 -6.41
CA ILE A 441 27.75 -12.82 -7.20
C ILE A 441 27.61 -11.55 -6.34
N PRO A 442 28.70 -10.83 -6.04
CA PRO A 442 28.62 -9.60 -5.25
C PRO A 442 27.85 -8.52 -6.02
N TYR A 443 27.02 -7.78 -5.30
CA TYR A 443 26.22 -6.69 -5.85
C TYR A 443 26.11 -5.55 -4.85
N SER A 444 25.75 -4.37 -5.35
CA SER A 444 25.37 -3.23 -4.53
C SER A 444 24.14 -2.54 -5.08
N PRO A 445 23.44 -1.72 -4.27
CA PRO A 445 22.27 -0.99 -4.76
C PRO A 445 22.54 -0.17 -6.02
N HIS A 446 23.75 0.40 -6.13
CA HIS A 446 24.18 1.17 -7.29
C HIS A 446 24.43 0.29 -8.52
N SER A 447 25.04 -0.90 -8.35
CA SER A 447 25.27 -1.81 -9.48
C SER A 447 23.94 -2.37 -10.02
N ILE A 448 22.99 -2.68 -9.14
CA ILE A 448 21.65 -3.13 -9.53
C ILE A 448 20.89 -2.03 -10.26
N ARG A 449 20.85 -0.81 -9.70
CA ARG A 449 20.22 0.33 -10.37
C ARG A 449 20.81 0.57 -11.76
N ARG A 450 22.14 0.60 -11.87
CA ARG A 450 22.84 0.77 -13.15
C ARG A 450 22.49 -0.34 -14.13
N ALA A 451 22.47 -1.61 -13.69
CA ALA A 451 22.12 -2.73 -14.54
C ALA A 451 20.68 -2.59 -15.07
N LEU A 452 19.72 -2.19 -14.22
CA LEU A 452 18.33 -1.97 -14.63
C LEU A 452 18.22 -0.82 -15.65
N GLU A 453 18.82 0.33 -15.35
CA GLU A 453 18.77 1.52 -16.23
C GLU A 453 19.37 1.23 -17.61
N ASN A 454 20.46 0.44 -17.68
CA ASN A 454 21.14 0.12 -18.94
C ASN A 454 20.56 -1.08 -19.70
N THR A 455 19.69 -1.87 -19.09
CA THR A 455 19.07 -3.05 -19.73
C THR A 455 17.57 -2.91 -19.95
N ALA A 456 16.97 -1.82 -19.45
CA ALA A 456 15.59 -1.49 -19.73
C ALA A 456 15.35 -1.31 -21.23
N LEU A 457 14.18 -1.75 -21.69
CA LEU A 457 13.76 -1.52 -23.08
C LEU A 457 13.40 -0.04 -23.26
N LEU A 458 14.02 0.59 -24.26
CA LEU A 458 13.70 1.95 -24.62
C LEU A 458 12.31 2.02 -25.24
N LEU A 459 11.42 2.82 -24.65
CA LEU A 459 10.14 3.15 -25.26
C LEU A 459 10.35 4.36 -26.18
N GLU A 460 10.04 4.19 -27.46
CA GLU A 460 10.12 5.28 -28.44
C GLU A 460 9.22 6.45 -28.03
N GLY A 461 9.78 7.66 -28.01
CA GLY A 461 9.04 8.91 -27.75
C GLY A 461 9.07 9.44 -26.32
N ASN A 462 9.88 8.88 -25.41
CA ASN A 462 9.94 9.37 -24.03
C ASN A 462 11.34 9.23 -23.39
N THR A 463 12.25 10.18 -23.67
CA THR A 463 13.60 10.29 -23.10
C THR A 463 13.92 11.74 -22.74
N ARG A 464 14.53 12.05 -21.56
CA ARG A 464 14.99 13.42 -21.20
C ARG A 464 16.12 13.49 -20.17
N GLY A 465 17.00 14.50 -20.37
CA GLY A 465 18.04 15.05 -19.49
C GLY A 465 17.88 16.59 -19.37
N ILE A 466 18.95 17.40 -19.52
CA ILE A 466 18.96 18.87 -19.40
C ILE A 466 17.68 19.49 -20.00
N TYR A 467 16.90 20.18 -19.17
CA TYR A 467 15.57 20.66 -19.52
C TYR A 467 15.51 22.18 -19.66
N LEU A 468 15.45 22.66 -20.91
CA LEU A 468 15.20 24.07 -21.24
C LEU A 468 13.74 24.22 -21.68
N ARG A 469 12.97 25.07 -20.98
CA ARG A 469 11.53 25.28 -21.25
C ARG A 469 11.18 26.74 -21.44
N GLU A 470 11.82 27.62 -20.68
CA GLU A 470 11.41 29.02 -20.63
C GLU A 470 11.83 29.75 -21.90
N SER A 471 10.96 30.65 -22.39
CA SER A 471 11.18 31.38 -23.64
C SER A 471 12.52 32.11 -23.70
N HIS A 472 13.02 32.62 -22.56
CA HIS A 472 14.33 33.26 -22.48
C HIS A 472 15.53 32.29 -22.54
N GLN A 473 15.33 31.01 -22.24
CA GLN A 473 16.34 29.93 -22.36
C GLN A 473 16.45 29.40 -23.79
N LEU A 474 15.37 29.51 -24.57
CA LEU A 474 15.30 29.01 -25.95
C LEU A 474 15.88 29.98 -26.99
N CYS A 475 16.09 31.25 -26.62
CA CYS A 475 16.56 32.30 -27.53
C CYS A 475 18.10 32.46 -27.56
N LYS A 476 18.84 31.67 -26.78
CA LYS A 476 20.30 31.74 -26.72
C LYS A 476 20.92 30.40 -26.30
N PRO A 477 22.18 30.13 -26.68
CA PRO A 477 22.91 29.00 -26.14
C PRO A 477 23.03 29.11 -24.62
N THR A 478 22.78 28.01 -23.92
CA THR A 478 22.85 27.93 -22.46
C THR A 478 23.95 26.95 -22.06
N ASN A 479 24.80 27.37 -21.13
CA ASN A 479 25.78 26.48 -20.51
C ASN A 479 25.22 25.98 -19.18
N ALA A 480 25.13 24.66 -19.04
CA ALA A 480 24.79 23.99 -17.79
C ALA A 480 26.07 23.40 -17.18
N ALA A 481 26.40 23.79 -15.95
CA ALA A 481 27.48 23.17 -15.21
C ALA A 481 26.99 21.85 -14.62
N VAL A 482 27.57 20.73 -15.05
CA VAL A 482 27.30 19.39 -14.55
C VAL A 482 28.45 19.01 -13.61
N SER A 483 28.12 18.57 -12.39
CA SER A 483 29.11 18.11 -11.41
C SER A 483 28.99 16.62 -11.19
N VAL A 484 30.06 15.88 -11.45
CA VAL A 484 30.18 14.45 -11.24
C VAL A 484 30.91 14.22 -9.93
N THR A 485 30.28 13.47 -9.03
CA THR A 485 30.84 13.09 -7.74
C THR A 485 30.93 11.58 -7.65
N THR A 486 32.07 11.09 -7.18
CA THR A 486 32.28 9.65 -6.95
C THR A 486 31.73 9.27 -5.59
N TYR A 487 30.87 8.25 -5.56
CA TYR A 487 30.36 7.67 -4.34
C TYR A 487 31.02 6.31 -4.11
N TYR A 488 31.58 6.11 -2.92
CA TYR A 488 32.20 4.85 -2.54
C TYR A 488 31.33 4.16 -1.54
N GLU A 489 31.27 2.85 -1.68
CA GLU A 489 30.77 1.95 -0.66
C GLU A 489 31.64 2.04 0.61
N ASP A 490 31.00 2.01 1.78
CA ASP A 490 31.66 2.26 3.08
C ASP A 490 32.82 1.30 3.37
N ASP A 491 32.76 0.09 2.83
CA ASP A 491 33.71 -1.01 2.97
C ASP A 491 34.91 -0.95 2.01
N VAL A 492 34.89 -0.06 1.02
CA VAL A 492 36.00 0.10 0.06
C VAL A 492 37.23 0.66 0.78
N ALA A 493 38.37 -0.04 0.65
CA ALA A 493 39.62 0.33 1.29
C ALA A 493 40.10 1.73 0.85
N LYS A 494 40.65 2.52 1.79
CA LYS A 494 41.12 3.90 1.51
C LYS A 494 42.08 3.98 0.32
N ASN A 495 42.94 2.98 0.14
CA ASN A 495 43.90 2.93 -0.96
C ASN A 495 43.20 2.80 -2.33
N GLU A 496 42.12 2.02 -2.42
CA GLU A 496 41.33 1.91 -3.65
C GLU A 496 40.62 3.23 -3.97
N ARG A 497 40.11 3.93 -2.95
CA ARG A 497 39.54 5.27 -3.13
C ARG A 497 40.59 6.26 -3.65
N ILE A 498 41.79 6.26 -3.09
CA ILE A 498 42.88 7.15 -3.52
C ILE A 498 43.31 6.84 -4.97
N ASN A 499 43.30 5.57 -5.35
CA ASN A 499 43.74 5.10 -6.66
C ASN A 499 42.66 5.22 -7.76
N LEU A 500 41.45 5.70 -7.45
CA LEU A 500 40.41 5.85 -8.47
C LEU A 500 40.89 6.82 -9.56
N ASN A 501 40.99 6.30 -10.78
CA ASN A 501 41.36 7.05 -11.97
C ASN A 501 40.52 6.55 -13.15
N LEU A 502 39.27 7.03 -13.22
CA LEU A 502 38.36 6.71 -14.31
C LEU A 502 38.59 7.70 -15.45
N ARG A 503 38.86 7.16 -16.64
CA ARG A 503 38.93 7.93 -17.89
C ARG A 503 37.64 7.68 -18.65
N LEU A 504 36.81 8.70 -18.70
CA LEU A 504 35.51 8.68 -19.34
C LEU A 504 35.59 9.46 -20.65
N SER A 505 35.05 8.89 -21.72
CA SER A 505 34.76 9.62 -22.95
C SER A 505 33.29 10.01 -22.95
N LEU A 506 33.00 11.29 -23.12
CA LEU A 506 31.64 11.81 -23.23
C LEU A 506 31.35 12.06 -24.71
N ILE A 507 30.23 11.57 -25.20
CA ILE A 507 29.81 11.75 -26.59
C ILE A 507 28.36 12.23 -26.59
N SER A 508 28.13 13.42 -27.15
CA SER A 508 26.78 13.93 -27.40
C SER A 508 26.15 13.20 -28.59
N SER A 509 24.88 12.83 -28.47
CA SER A 509 24.11 12.22 -29.55
C SER A 509 23.71 13.21 -30.64
N GLU A 510 23.73 14.52 -30.36
CA GLU A 510 23.22 15.56 -31.26
C GLU A 510 24.18 16.74 -31.40
N SER A 511 24.18 17.39 -32.58
CA SER A 511 25.13 18.48 -32.88
C SER A 511 24.85 19.79 -32.14
N TRP A 512 23.62 19.98 -31.63
CA TRP A 512 23.21 21.16 -30.88
C TRP A 512 23.47 21.05 -29.37
N VAL A 513 24.06 19.93 -28.93
CA VAL A 513 24.62 19.74 -27.59
C VAL A 513 26.13 19.52 -27.70
N THR A 514 26.90 20.26 -26.92
CA THR A 514 28.36 20.16 -26.88
C THR A 514 28.82 19.78 -25.48
N VAL A 515 29.56 18.68 -25.40
CA VAL A 515 30.23 18.20 -24.18
C VAL A 515 31.75 18.13 -24.36
N PRO A 516 32.54 18.14 -23.29
CA PRO A 516 33.97 17.85 -23.38
C PRO A 516 34.22 16.40 -23.80
N ASP A 517 35.17 16.17 -24.71
CA ASP A 517 35.46 14.82 -25.24
C ASP A 517 35.96 13.82 -24.17
N HIS A 518 36.54 14.34 -23.08
CA HIS A 518 37.18 13.54 -22.04
C HIS A 518 36.92 14.10 -20.65
N LEU A 519 36.61 13.21 -19.70
CA LEU A 519 36.54 13.49 -18.28
C LEU A 519 37.40 12.48 -17.50
N VAL A 520 38.40 13.01 -16.78
CA VAL A 520 39.18 12.19 -15.84
C VAL A 520 38.60 12.38 -14.45
N LEU A 521 37.96 11.33 -13.94
CA LEU A 521 37.31 11.31 -12.65
C LEU A 521 38.21 10.61 -11.63
N MET A 522 38.72 11.41 -10.68
CA MET A 522 39.45 10.94 -9.50
C MET A 522 38.54 10.99 -8.26
N ASN A 523 39.06 10.66 -7.07
CA ASN A 523 38.34 10.77 -5.80
C ASN A 523 38.13 12.22 -5.31
N THR A 524 37.60 13.06 -6.20
CA THR A 524 37.28 14.46 -5.97
C THR A 524 36.15 14.84 -6.92
N VAL A 525 35.24 15.71 -6.49
CA VAL A 525 34.20 16.27 -7.37
C VAL A 525 34.85 16.89 -8.61
N ARG A 526 34.28 16.61 -9.79
CA ARG A 526 34.67 17.20 -11.06
C ARG A 526 33.47 17.81 -11.73
N SER A 527 33.59 19.06 -12.14
CA SER A 527 32.54 19.75 -12.87
C SER A 527 32.99 20.03 -14.28
N PHE A 528 32.07 19.89 -15.22
CA PHE A 528 32.25 20.27 -16.62
C PHE A 528 31.01 21.01 -17.11
N ASN A 529 31.15 21.75 -18.21
CA ASN A 529 30.04 22.49 -18.80
C ASN A 529 29.50 21.73 -20.00
N VAL A 530 28.18 21.54 -20.03
CA VAL A 530 27.43 21.12 -21.21
C VAL A 530 26.82 22.36 -21.84
N LYS A 531 27.10 22.59 -23.12
CA LYS A 531 26.48 23.69 -23.87
C LYS A 531 25.31 23.14 -24.67
N VAL A 532 24.13 23.71 -24.48
CA VAL A 532 22.93 23.40 -25.26
C VAL A 532 22.56 24.63 -26.08
N ASP A 533 22.52 24.49 -27.41
CA ASP A 533 22.16 25.56 -28.33
C ASP A 533 20.81 25.29 -29.01
N PRO A 534 19.69 25.77 -28.42
CA PRO A 534 18.38 25.54 -28.99
C PRO A 534 18.06 26.45 -30.20
N CYS A 535 18.94 27.40 -30.53
CA CYS A 535 18.71 28.38 -31.59
C CYS A 535 18.64 27.69 -32.96
N GLY A 536 17.51 27.82 -33.65
CA GLY A 536 17.31 27.23 -34.97
C GLY A 536 16.66 25.84 -34.96
N LEU A 537 16.36 25.29 -33.78
CA LEU A 537 15.51 24.11 -33.68
C LEU A 537 14.06 24.47 -34.06
N PRO A 538 13.37 23.65 -34.88
CA PRO A 538 11.98 23.90 -35.25
C PRO A 538 11.05 23.81 -34.04
N HIS A 539 9.83 24.37 -34.14
CA HIS A 539 8.86 24.28 -33.05
C HIS A 539 8.55 22.81 -32.72
N GLY A 540 8.83 22.40 -31.48
CA GLY A 540 8.66 21.02 -31.05
C GLY A 540 9.54 20.67 -29.85
N VAL A 541 9.50 19.40 -29.45
CA VAL A 541 10.37 18.84 -28.42
C VAL A 541 11.60 18.24 -29.12
N HIS A 542 12.80 18.59 -28.64
CA HIS A 542 14.09 18.09 -29.15
C HIS A 542 14.85 17.37 -28.04
N PHE A 543 15.63 16.35 -28.39
CA PHE A 543 16.29 15.44 -27.45
C PHE A 543 17.74 15.15 -27.84
N ALA A 544 18.64 15.15 -26.85
CA ALA A 544 20.04 14.76 -26.96
C ALA A 544 20.49 14.00 -25.69
N GLU A 545 21.45 13.09 -25.83
CA GLU A 545 22.02 12.26 -24.76
C GLU A 545 23.55 12.36 -24.75
N ASP A 546 24.12 12.45 -23.55
CA ASP A 546 25.57 12.36 -23.32
C ASP A 546 25.91 10.95 -22.87
N ASN A 547 26.48 10.14 -23.76
CA ASN A 547 26.89 8.77 -23.43
C ASN A 547 28.30 8.75 -22.82
N GLU A 548 28.45 8.13 -21.65
CA GLU A 548 29.75 7.94 -20.99
C GLU A 548 30.30 6.53 -21.22
N TYR A 549 31.51 6.43 -21.78
CA TYR A 549 32.23 5.16 -21.90
C TYR A 549 33.48 5.18 -21.04
N SER A 550 33.62 4.19 -20.17
CA SER A 550 34.86 3.91 -19.45
C SER A 550 35.87 3.30 -20.41
N THR A 551 36.96 4.02 -20.71
CA THR A 551 38.09 3.45 -21.46
C THR A 551 38.92 2.58 -20.51
N ILE A 552 38.51 1.32 -20.33
CA ILE A 552 39.37 0.31 -19.68
C ILE A 552 40.40 -0.08 -20.74
N HIS A 553 41.62 0.43 -20.62
CA HIS A 553 42.75 -0.26 -21.22
C HIS A 553 42.94 -1.56 -20.44
N LEU A 554 42.67 -2.70 -21.09
CA LEU A 554 43.09 -4.02 -20.63
C LEU A 554 44.60 -4.04 -20.35
#